data_AF-A0A1I1NKM9-F1
#
_entry.id   AF-A0A1I1NKM9-F1
#
_cell.length_a   1.000
_cell.length_b   1.000
_cell.length_c   1.000
_cell.angle_alpha   90.00
_cell.angle_beta   90.00
_cell.angle_gamma   90.00
#
_symmetry.space_group_name_H-M   'P 1'
#
loop_
_entity.id
_entity.type
_entity.pdbx_description
1 polymer ?
#
loop_
_entity_poly.entity_id
_entity_poly.type
_entity_poly.pdbx_seq_one_letter_code
_entity_poly.pdbx_strand_id
1 'polypeptide(L)' 'MTEANEAIRRYVQQHGARPWSAAERAELQRLYAAWLGAVRNGMDRAA' A
#
# COMPACT_ATOMS: atom_id res chain seq x y z
N MET A 1 13.23 2.26 3.16
CA MET A 1 11.84 1.84 3.43
C MET A 1 10.96 2.85 2.71
N THR A 2 10.33 2.45 1.61
CA THR A 2 9.85 3.31 0.51
C THR A 2 8.59 4.14 0.85
N GLU A 3 8.46 5.34 0.26
CA GLU A 3 7.32 6.28 0.43
C GLU A 3 5.94 5.62 0.25
N ALA A 4 5.84 4.63 -0.64
CA ALA A 4 4.62 3.84 -0.85
C ALA A 4 4.13 3.11 0.42
N ASN A 5 5.04 2.65 1.27
CA ASN A 5 4.67 1.98 2.53
C ASN A 5 4.14 2.97 3.58
N GLU A 6 4.62 4.21 3.54
CA GLU A 6 4.13 5.29 4.41
C GLU A 6 2.73 5.76 3.98
N ALA A 7 2.48 5.84 2.67
CA ALA A 7 1.16 6.15 2.13
C ALA A 7 0.10 5.12 2.56
N ILE A 8 0.41 3.81 2.49
CA ILE A 8 -0.48 2.73 2.96
C ILE A 8 -0.74 2.87 4.47
N ARG A 9 0.32 3.10 5.27
CA ARG A 9 0.19 3.24 6.73
C ARG A 9 -0.67 4.44 7.13
N ARG A 10 -0.47 5.60 6.50
CA ARG A 10 -1.28 6.79 6.76
C ARG A 10 -2.74 6.56 6.36
N TYR A 11 -2.98 5.93 5.22
CA TYR A 11 -4.34 5.64 4.74
C TYR A 11 -5.09 4.70 5.70
N VAL A 12 -4.42 3.65 6.20
CA VAL A 12 -4.99 2.73 7.20
C VAL A 12 -5.20 3.42 8.55
N GLN A 13 -4.26 4.25 9.01
CA GLN A 13 -4.41 4.99 10.27
C GLN A 13 -5.54 6.01 10.23
N GLN A 14 -5.71 6.74 9.12
CA GLN A 14 -6.79 7.71 8.95
C GLN A 14 -8.17 7.05 8.86
N HIS A 15 -8.25 5.82 8.35
CA HIS A 15 -9.51 5.09 8.26
C HIS A 15 -10.01 4.57 9.63
N GLY A 16 -9.08 4.27 10.55
CA GLY A 16 -9.42 3.79 11.89
C GLY A 16 -10.13 2.44 11.87
N ALA A 17 -11.06 2.22 12.82
CA ALA A 17 -11.79 0.96 12.97
C ALA A 17 -13.10 0.88 12.17
N ARG A 18 -13.41 1.89 11.34
CA ARG A 18 -14.61 1.90 10.51
C ARG A 18 -14.55 0.76 9.49
N PRO A 19 -15.69 0.12 9.17
CA PRO A 19 -15.74 -0.82 8.07
C PRO A 19 -15.43 -0.14 6.73
N TRP A 20 -14.48 -0.74 6.01
CA TRP A 20 -14.06 -0.32 4.69
C TRP A 20 -15.18 -0.53 3.66
N SER A 21 -15.51 0.52 2.92
CA SER A 21 -16.36 0.42 1.74
C SER A 21 -15.64 -0.33 0.60
N ALA A 22 -16.40 -0.80 -0.38
CA ALA A 22 -15.84 -1.47 -1.55
C ALA A 22 -14.85 -0.56 -2.32
N ALA A 23 -15.12 0.75 -2.40
CA ALA A 23 -14.24 1.71 -3.04
C ALA A 23 -12.92 1.89 -2.27
N GLU A 24 -12.97 2.00 -0.94
CA GLU A 24 -11.78 2.12 -0.10
C GLU A 24 -10.92 0.84 -0.15
N ARG A 25 -11.54 -0.34 -0.22
CA ARG A 25 -10.83 -1.61 -0.43
C ARG A 25 -10.14 -1.68 -1.79
N ALA A 26 -10.80 -1.22 -2.86
CA ALA A 26 -10.21 -1.19 -4.19
C ALA A 26 -8.99 -0.25 -4.25
N GLU A 27 -9.06 0.90 -3.56
CA GLU A 27 -7.95 1.83 -3.47
C GLU A 27 -6.78 1.25 -2.66
N LEU A 28 -7.08 0.58 -1.53
CA LEU A 28 -6.06 -0.11 -0.75
C LEU A 28 -5.36 -1.21 -1.56
N GLN A 29 -6.11 -1.98 -2.37
CA GLN A 29 -5.54 -2.99 -3.25
C GLN A 29 -4.63 -2.39 -4.33
N ARG A 30 -5.00 -1.23 -4.92
CA ARG A 30 -4.13 -0.51 -5.86
C ARG A 30 -2.82 -0.08 -5.23
N LEU A 31 -2.89 0.53 -4.04
CA LEU A 31 -1.70 0.96 -3.30
C LEU A 31 -0.80 -0.23 -2.95
N TYR A 32 -1.39 -1.36 -2.56
CA TYR A 32 -0.66 -2.58 -2.26
C TYR A 32 0.04 -3.18 -3.48
N ALA A 33 -0.63 -3.19 -4.65
CA ALA A 33 -0.04 -3.65 -5.91
C ALA A 33 1.15 -2.77 -6.33
N ALA A 34 1.03 -1.45 -6.20
CA ALA A 34 2.12 -0.52 -6.48
C ALA A 34 3.32 -0.73 -5.55
N TRP A 35 3.06 -0.91 -4.24
CA TRP A 35 4.09 -1.22 -3.27
C TRP A 35 4.78 -2.56 -3.56
N LEU A 36 4.01 -3.60 -3.86
CA LEU A 36 4.55 -4.93 -4.18
C LEU A 36 5.44 -4.89 -5.43
N GLY A 37 5.02 -4.15 -6.47
CA GLY A 37 5.84 -3.94 -7.67
C GLY A 37 7.15 -3.22 -7.36
N ALA A 38 7.11 -2.16 -6.55
CA ALA A 38 8.31 -1.43 -6.12
C ALA A 38 9.25 -2.30 -5.27
N VAL A 39 8.69 -3.12 -4.39
CA VAL A 39 9.44 -4.06 -3.55
C VAL A 39 10.10 -5.15 -4.40
N ARG A 40 9.38 -5.73 -5.37
CA ARG A 40 9.92 -6.77 -6.25
C ARG A 40 11.05 -6.24 -7.15
N ASN A 41 10.84 -5.07 -7.75
CA ASN A 41 11.89 -4.38 -8.52
C ASN A 41 13.10 -3.99 -7.64
N GLY A 42 12.88 -3.66 -6.37
CA GLY A 42 13.95 -3.36 -5.42
C GLY A 42 14.76 -4.60 -5.02
N MET A 43 14.12 -5.76 -4.89
CA MET A 43 14.80 -7.04 -4.64
C MET A 43 15.57 -7.53 -5.87
N ASP A 44 14.99 -7.43 -7.07
CA ASP A 44 15.66 -7.81 -8.33
C ASP A 44 16.90 -6.96 -8.61
N ARG A 45 16.96 -5.72 -8.12
CA ARG A 45 18.11 -4.83 -8.27
C ARG A 45 19.21 -5.05 -7.22
N ALA A 46 18.91 -5.81 -6.17
CA ALA A 46 19.83 -6.12 -5.07
C ALA A 46 20.39 -7.56 -5.13
N ALA A 47 19.95 -8.35 -6.12
CA ALA A 47 20.48 -9.68 -6.46
C ALA A 47 21.53 -9.58 -7.58
#